data_AF-A0A564UE89-F1
#
_entry.id   AF-A0A564UE89-F1
#
_cell.length_a   1.000
_cell.length_b   1.000
_cell.length_c   1.000
_cell.angle_alpha   90.00
_cell.angle_beta   90.00
_cell.angle_gamma   90.00
#
_symmetry.space_group_name_H-M   'P 1'
#
loop_
_entity.id
_entity.type
_entity.pdbx_description
1 polymer ?
#
loop_
_entity_poly.entity_id
_entity_poly.type
_entity_poly.pdbx_seq_one_letter_code
_entity_poly.pdbx_strand_id
1 'polypeptide(L)'
;MVSRNLVICDQEVRYAAALAEVFMKAKELALGVQVCNSVDQTVKLQEESPVDILLIGSSYPVEDRKKIKAGNVFVLAQSENAAHETNEKLINKYQSGEAIMGAVIEQCTQSGEPERFFLRTAKKQNVRIIGIFSPVHRSKKTGYALKLGKELARTYNVLYLNLEVYGGIGGHFPDAGQTVADALYYSRQEKKHLRAALAGMVKHMGPLDYLLPMRMSEDLKAVKIEEWTGFVEQIAEQSIYEVLILDIDEGIRGVYELLRMCTEIHVAVIKEEVAQAKLFQFEEELHLMGYDDVKQKMVKKELEG
;
A
#
# COMPACT_ATOMS: atom_id res chain seq x y z
N MET A 1 3.14 15.98 18.77
CA MET A 1 3.80 14.99 17.88
C MET A 1 4.44 15.79 16.76
N VAL A 2 5.76 15.74 16.58
CA VAL A 2 6.44 16.59 15.59
C VAL A 2 6.40 15.86 14.26
N SER A 3 5.51 16.30 13.38
CA SER A 3 5.47 15.88 11.98
C SER A 3 6.73 16.38 11.30
N ARG A 4 7.41 15.54 10.51
CA ARG A 4 8.56 16.02 9.71
C ARG A 4 8.04 16.98 8.63
N ASN A 5 8.75 18.06 8.38
CA ASN A 5 8.39 19.05 7.38
C ASN A 5 9.05 18.71 6.04
N LEU A 6 8.23 18.43 5.04
CA LEU A 6 8.62 18.19 3.66
C LEU A 6 8.26 19.42 2.82
N VAL A 7 9.25 20.02 2.19
CA VAL A 7 9.07 21.17 1.30
C VAL A 7 9.35 20.75 -0.14
N ILE A 8 8.40 21.03 -1.04
CA ILE A 8 8.55 20.87 -2.49
C ILE A 8 8.74 22.26 -3.11
N CYS A 9 9.94 22.56 -3.58
CA CYS A 9 10.30 23.83 -4.20
C CYS A 9 10.54 23.65 -5.71
N ASP A 10 9.58 24.05 -6.53
CA ASP A 10 9.69 23.96 -8.00
C ASP A 10 9.05 25.18 -8.67
N GLN A 11 9.64 25.66 -9.77
CA GLN A 11 9.07 26.75 -10.56
C GLN A 11 7.76 26.32 -11.24
N GLU A 12 7.60 25.03 -11.53
CA GLU A 12 6.40 24.42 -12.07
C GLU A 12 5.37 24.16 -10.95
N VAL A 13 4.69 25.22 -10.51
CA VAL A 13 3.75 25.19 -9.37
C VAL A 13 2.70 24.08 -9.47
N ARG A 14 2.16 23.81 -10.66
CA ARG A 14 1.17 22.75 -10.87
C ARG A 14 1.75 21.36 -10.64
N TYR A 15 2.99 21.13 -11.06
CA TYR A 15 3.69 19.87 -10.82
C TYR A 15 3.96 19.70 -9.31
N ALA A 16 4.49 20.73 -8.65
CA ALA A 16 4.78 20.68 -7.22
C ALA A 16 3.52 20.43 -6.38
N ALA A 17 2.40 21.06 -6.73
CA ALA A 17 1.11 20.83 -6.09
C ALA A 17 0.61 19.39 -6.31
N ALA A 18 0.70 18.86 -7.54
CA ALA A 18 0.30 17.48 -7.82
C ALA A 18 1.16 16.46 -7.05
N LEU A 19 2.47 16.71 -6.95
CA LEU A 19 3.37 15.86 -6.16
C LEU A 19 3.06 15.97 -4.66
N ALA A 20 2.78 17.17 -4.15
CA ALA A 20 2.38 17.36 -2.76
C ALA A 20 1.12 16.56 -2.41
N GLU A 21 0.12 16.53 -3.30
CA GLU A 21 -1.09 15.71 -3.11
C GLU A 21 -0.78 14.23 -2.96
N VAL A 22 0.24 13.70 -3.64
CA VAL A 22 0.63 12.30 -3.49
C VAL A 22 1.16 12.04 -2.08
N PHE A 23 2.09 12.86 -1.58
CA PHE A 23 2.61 12.72 -0.22
C PHE A 23 1.52 12.92 0.85
N MET A 24 0.58 13.85 0.64
CA MET A 24 -0.54 14.09 1.56
C MET A 24 -1.55 12.93 1.61
N LYS A 25 -1.67 12.13 0.54
CA LYS A 25 -2.54 10.94 0.51
C LYS A 25 -1.93 9.74 1.22
N ALA A 26 -0.62 9.71 1.42
CA ALA A 26 0.08 8.63 2.09
C ALA A 26 -0.14 8.66 3.61
N LYS A 27 -1.25 8.03 4.03
CA LYS A 27 -1.74 8.00 5.41
C LYS A 27 -0.72 7.47 6.43
N GLU A 28 0.25 6.66 5.99
CA GLU A 28 1.28 6.09 6.87
C GLU A 28 2.31 7.12 7.34
N LEU A 29 2.46 8.23 6.61
CA LEU A 29 3.56 9.16 6.76
C LEU A 29 3.23 10.25 7.77
N ALA A 30 4.17 10.53 8.67
CA ALA A 30 4.07 11.64 9.62
C ALA A 30 4.69 12.92 9.02
N LEU A 31 4.14 13.37 7.89
CA LEU A 31 4.66 14.49 7.10
C LEU A 31 3.72 15.69 7.06
N GLY A 32 4.27 16.88 7.30
CA GLY A 32 3.67 18.15 6.92
C GLY A 32 4.23 18.53 5.56
N VAL A 33 3.38 18.75 4.56
CA VAL A 33 3.82 19.02 3.19
C VAL A 33 3.56 20.48 2.85
N GLN A 34 4.59 21.17 2.35
CA GLN A 34 4.51 22.56 1.92
C GLN A 34 5.04 22.71 0.49
N VAL A 35 4.46 23.63 -0.27
CA VAL A 35 4.86 23.92 -1.66
C VAL A 35 5.37 25.34 -1.76
N CYS A 36 6.56 25.49 -2.35
CA CYS A 36 7.21 26.75 -2.64
C CYS A 36 7.45 26.89 -4.14
N ASN A 37 7.42 28.12 -4.64
CA ASN A 37 7.75 28.42 -6.05
C ASN A 37 9.09 29.17 -6.21
N SER A 38 9.80 29.41 -5.10
CA SER A 38 11.09 30.09 -5.09
C SER A 38 11.94 29.67 -3.89
N VAL A 39 13.26 29.80 -4.07
CA VAL A 39 14.23 29.56 -3.00
C VAL A 39 14.04 30.56 -1.86
N ASP A 40 13.80 31.83 -2.16
CA ASP A 40 13.58 32.86 -1.13
C ASP A 40 12.36 32.57 -0.25
N GLN A 41 11.26 32.06 -0.83
CA GLN A 41 10.11 31.62 -0.06
C GLN A 41 10.46 30.45 0.85
N THR A 42 11.24 29.49 0.35
CA THR A 42 11.69 28.33 1.13
C THR A 42 12.62 28.73 2.27
N VAL A 43 13.53 29.69 2.04
CA VAL A 43 14.43 30.23 3.05
C VAL A 43 13.64 30.92 4.18
N LYS A 44 12.59 31.68 3.84
CA LYS A 44 11.70 32.28 4.85
C LYS A 44 10.96 31.24 5.68
N LEU A 45 10.42 30.21 5.03
CA LEU A 45 9.73 29.12 5.75
C LEU A 45 10.66 28.35 6.69
N GLN A 46 11.92 28.20 6.30
CA GLN A 46 12.96 27.62 7.14
C GLN A 46 13.16 28.37 8.46
N GLU A 47 12.89 29.68 8.52
CA GLU A 47 13.01 30.49 9.74
C GLU A 47 11.89 30.16 10.74
N GLU A 48 10.73 29.73 10.25
CA GLU A 48 9.56 29.37 11.07
C GLU A 48 9.60 27.90 11.52
N SER A 49 10.04 27.00 10.65
CA SER A 49 10.11 25.56 10.91
C SER A 49 11.31 24.94 10.20
N PRO A 50 12.04 24.00 10.83
CA PRO A 50 13.11 23.28 10.15
C PRO A 50 12.57 22.55 8.91
N VAL A 51 13.38 22.48 7.86
CA VAL A 51 13.09 21.69 6.66
C VAL A 51 13.74 20.33 6.84
N ASP A 52 12.95 19.30 7.15
CA ASP A 52 13.49 17.95 7.32
C ASP A 52 13.83 17.31 5.97
N ILE A 53 12.99 17.57 4.96
CA ILE A 53 13.08 16.99 3.63
C ILE A 53 12.82 18.09 2.60
N LEU A 54 13.75 18.27 1.66
CA LEU A 54 13.61 19.20 0.55
C LEU A 54 13.56 18.43 -0.78
N LEU A 55 12.49 18.60 -1.54
CA LEU A 55 12.43 18.23 -2.95
C LEU A 55 12.53 19.51 -3.76
N ILE A 56 13.59 19.68 -4.55
CA ILE A 56 13.85 20.93 -5.27
C ILE A 56 14.16 20.69 -6.75
N GLY A 57 13.55 21.51 -7.63
CA GLY A 57 13.75 21.40 -9.07
C GLY A 57 15.21 21.63 -9.48
N SER A 58 15.73 20.84 -10.42
CA SER A 58 17.08 20.99 -10.97
C SER A 58 17.29 22.30 -11.75
N SER A 59 16.21 23.04 -12.01
CA SER A 59 16.25 24.37 -12.62
C SER A 59 16.87 25.43 -11.71
N TYR A 60 16.88 25.22 -10.38
CA TYR A 60 17.54 26.12 -9.46
C TYR A 60 19.05 25.84 -9.41
N PRO A 61 19.93 26.87 -9.53
CA PRO A 61 21.37 26.71 -9.40
C PRO A 61 21.78 26.08 -8.07
N VAL A 62 22.87 25.31 -8.07
CA VAL A 62 23.45 24.68 -6.86
C VAL A 62 23.63 25.69 -5.72
N GLU A 63 24.14 26.89 -6.05
CA GLU A 63 24.38 27.96 -5.07
C GLU A 63 23.09 28.50 -4.43
N ASP A 64 21.96 28.44 -5.14
CA ASP A 64 20.67 28.80 -4.56
C ASP A 64 20.13 27.68 -3.68
N ARG A 65 20.28 26.42 -4.09
CA ARG A 65 19.85 25.26 -3.30
C ARG A 65 20.56 25.20 -1.94
N LYS A 66 21.86 25.52 -1.90
CA LYS A 66 22.69 25.60 -0.68
C LYS A 66 22.18 26.57 0.38
N LYS A 67 21.39 27.58 -0.01
CA LYS A 67 20.81 28.55 0.94
C LYS A 67 19.80 27.90 1.88
N ILE A 68 19.25 26.74 1.49
CA ILE A 68 18.24 26.00 2.26
C ILE A 68 18.96 24.90 3.06
N LYS A 69 18.87 24.99 4.38
CA LYS A 69 19.39 23.99 5.31
C LYS A 69 18.33 22.92 5.54
N ALA A 70 18.42 21.84 4.77
CA ALA A 70 17.53 20.69 4.91
C ALA A 70 18.25 19.44 5.40
N GLY A 71 17.54 18.57 6.12
CA GLY A 71 18.07 17.29 6.60
C GLY A 71 18.40 16.32 5.46
N ASN A 72 17.51 16.17 4.48
CA ASN A 72 17.75 15.45 3.23
C ASN A 72 17.36 16.33 2.04
N VAL A 73 18.17 16.34 0.98
CA VAL A 73 17.92 17.11 -0.24
C VAL A 73 17.79 16.17 -1.44
N PHE A 74 16.67 16.28 -2.14
CA PHE A 74 16.34 15.54 -3.34
C PHE A 74 16.18 16.52 -4.51
N VAL A 75 16.98 16.35 -5.55
CA VAL A 75 16.95 17.19 -6.75
C VAL A 75 16.08 16.53 -7.81
N LEU A 76 14.95 17.17 -8.12
CA LEU A 76 14.01 16.73 -9.15
C LEU A 76 14.54 17.13 -10.53
N ALA A 77 15.07 16.17 -11.26
CA ALA A 77 15.76 16.38 -12.52
C ALA A 77 15.07 15.71 -13.69
N GLN A 78 15.17 16.33 -14.87
CA GLN A 78 14.70 15.76 -16.13
C GLN A 78 15.71 14.80 -16.77
N SER A 79 17.00 14.89 -16.38
CA SER A 79 18.08 14.05 -16.88
C SER A 79 18.98 13.58 -15.75
N GLU A 80 19.60 12.41 -15.93
CA GLU A 80 20.53 11.81 -14.96
C GLU A 80 21.84 12.59 -14.80
N ASN A 81 22.16 13.46 -15.78
CA ASN A 81 23.37 14.28 -15.78
C ASN A 81 23.16 15.67 -15.14
N ALA A 82 22.03 15.89 -14.45
CA ALA A 82 21.78 17.16 -13.79
C ALA A 82 22.82 17.42 -12.68
N ALA A 83 23.33 18.66 -12.64
CA ALA A 83 24.30 19.08 -11.65
C ALA A 83 23.71 18.98 -10.24
N HIS A 84 24.36 18.18 -9.39
CA HIS A 84 24.00 17.96 -7.99
C HIS A 84 25.28 17.80 -7.15
N GLU A 85 25.16 18.11 -5.85
CA GLU A 85 26.24 17.89 -4.89
C GLU A 85 26.22 16.47 -4.31
N THR A 86 27.33 16.06 -3.69
CA THR A 86 27.47 14.71 -3.10
C THR A 86 26.45 14.40 -2.01
N ASN A 87 25.93 15.41 -1.33
CA ASN A 87 24.88 15.30 -0.31
C ASN A 87 23.45 15.43 -0.88
N GLU A 88 23.30 15.68 -2.18
CA GLU A 88 22.02 15.75 -2.88
C GLU A 88 21.75 14.42 -3.60
N LYS A 89 20.48 14.01 -3.62
CA LYS A 89 20.06 12.78 -4.32
C LYS A 89 19.21 13.16 -5.54
N LEU A 90 19.63 12.71 -6.72
CA LEU A 90 18.86 12.91 -7.94
C LEU A 90 17.62 12.01 -7.97
N ILE A 91 16.50 12.58 -8.36
CA ILE A 91 15.24 11.88 -8.62
C ILE A 91 14.73 12.31 -9.99
N ASN A 92 14.40 11.35 -10.85
CA ASN A 92 13.79 11.63 -12.14
C ASN A 92 12.39 12.25 -11.94
N LYS A 93 12.15 13.42 -12.54
CA LYS A 93 10.90 14.19 -12.44
C LYS A 93 9.73 13.50 -13.17
N TYR A 94 10.01 12.67 -14.17
CA TYR A 94 9.02 12.06 -15.06
C TYR A 94 8.61 10.63 -14.70
N GLN A 95 8.83 10.21 -13.46
CA GLN A 95 8.25 8.98 -12.92
C GLN A 95 6.95 9.27 -12.17
N SER A 96 6.21 8.22 -11.76
CA SER A 96 4.99 8.42 -10.98
C SER A 96 5.30 9.08 -9.64
N GLY A 97 4.36 9.87 -9.11
CA GLY A 97 4.54 10.50 -7.80
C GLY A 97 4.78 9.47 -6.69
N GLU A 98 4.17 8.29 -6.80
CA GLU A 98 4.38 7.19 -5.85
C GLU A 98 5.82 6.64 -5.93
N ALA A 99 6.42 6.57 -7.12
CA ALA A 99 7.81 6.17 -7.29
C ALA A 99 8.78 7.21 -6.70
N ILE A 100 8.50 8.52 -6.90
CA ILE A 100 9.25 9.60 -6.24
C ILE A 100 9.16 9.47 -4.71
N MET A 101 7.95 9.26 -4.19
CA MET A 101 7.71 9.09 -2.76
C MET A 101 8.43 7.86 -2.21
N GLY A 102 8.37 6.73 -2.90
CA GLY A 102 9.11 5.52 -2.55
C GLY A 102 10.61 5.76 -2.44
N ALA A 103 11.20 6.45 -3.43
CA ALA A 103 12.62 6.81 -3.41
C ALA A 103 12.97 7.73 -2.22
N VAL A 104 12.11 8.72 -1.91
CA VAL A 104 12.30 9.60 -0.74
C VAL A 104 12.24 8.80 0.56
N ILE A 105 11.24 7.93 0.72
CA ILE A 105 11.07 7.08 1.91
C ILE A 105 12.29 6.18 2.11
N GLU A 106 12.68 5.43 1.07
CA GLU A 106 13.80 4.50 1.13
C GLU A 106 15.07 5.22 1.60
N GLN A 107 15.37 6.36 0.99
CA GLN A 107 16.55 7.14 1.30
C GLN A 107 16.51 7.76 2.71
N CYS A 108 15.35 8.17 3.20
CA CYS A 108 15.19 8.68 4.56
C CYS A 108 15.26 7.58 5.63
N THR A 109 14.87 6.34 5.30
CA THR A 109 14.93 5.21 6.24
C THR A 109 16.35 4.62 6.35
N GLN A 110 17.16 4.73 5.30
CA GLN A 110 18.56 4.30 5.30
C GLN A 110 19.49 5.26 6.09
N SER A 111 19.18 6.56 6.14
CA SER A 111 20.03 7.59 6.77
C SER A 111 19.81 7.81 8.27
N GLY A 112 18.83 7.15 8.90
CA GLY A 112 18.64 7.13 10.36
C GLY A 112 17.27 7.60 10.87
N GLU A 113 16.78 6.91 11.91
CA GLU A 113 15.47 7.02 12.58
C GLU A 113 14.23 6.84 11.66
N PRO A 114 14.02 5.64 11.08
CA PRO A 114 12.82 5.32 10.30
C PRO A 114 11.51 5.58 11.07
N GLU A 115 11.52 5.41 12.39
CA GLU A 115 10.33 5.56 13.23
C GLU A 115 9.76 6.99 13.29
N ARG A 116 10.53 8.03 12.95
CA ARG A 116 10.00 9.40 12.88
C ARG A 116 9.35 9.75 11.54
N PHE A 117 9.56 8.92 10.52
CA PHE A 117 9.00 9.13 9.19
C PHE A 117 7.56 8.63 9.09
N PHE A 118 7.22 7.62 9.89
CA PHE A 118 5.91 7.00 9.93
C PHE A 118 5.13 7.41 11.18
N LEU A 119 3.80 7.43 11.08
CA LEU A 119 2.95 7.58 12.25
C LEU A 119 3.22 6.43 13.22
N ARG A 120 3.43 6.72 14.51
CA ARG A 120 3.56 5.64 15.51
C ARG A 120 2.30 4.79 15.50
N THR A 121 2.46 3.53 15.15
CA THR A 121 1.40 2.55 15.30
C THR A 121 1.32 2.22 16.79
N ALA A 122 0.26 2.61 17.48
CA ALA A 122 -0.02 2.02 18.78
C ALA A 122 -0.12 0.50 18.59
N LYS A 123 0.32 -0.33 19.56
CA LYS A 123 0.07 -1.79 19.50
C LYS A 123 -1.43 -1.99 19.34
N LYS A 124 -1.86 -2.30 18.12
CA LYS A 124 -3.27 -2.53 17.82
C LYS A 124 -3.60 -3.91 18.33
N GLN A 125 -4.41 -3.97 19.38
CA GLN A 125 -5.08 -5.21 19.69
C GLN A 125 -6.22 -5.36 18.67
N ASN A 126 -6.19 -6.47 17.91
CA ASN A 126 -7.28 -6.93 17.03
C ASN A 126 -7.44 -6.19 15.68
N VAL A 127 -6.43 -6.24 14.81
CA VAL A 127 -6.63 -5.93 13.38
C VAL A 127 -7.66 -6.92 12.81
N ARG A 128 -8.66 -6.40 12.10
CA ARG A 128 -9.69 -7.22 11.45
C ARG A 128 -9.14 -7.73 10.11
N ILE A 129 -9.04 -9.04 9.96
CA ILE A 129 -8.65 -9.69 8.70
C ILE A 129 -9.91 -10.34 8.12
N ILE A 130 -10.40 -9.80 7.02
CA ILE A 130 -11.63 -10.24 6.35
C ILE A 130 -11.22 -11.00 5.09
N GLY A 131 -11.39 -12.32 5.10
CA GLY A 131 -11.23 -13.13 3.91
C GLY A 131 -12.50 -13.06 3.06
N ILE A 132 -12.38 -12.79 1.77
CA ILE A 132 -13.47 -12.90 0.81
C ILE A 132 -13.18 -14.13 -0.04
N PHE A 133 -14.08 -15.12 -0.01
CA PHE A 133 -13.87 -16.41 -0.68
C PHE A 133 -15.17 -16.93 -1.30
N SER A 134 -15.06 -17.78 -2.31
CA SER A 134 -16.19 -18.58 -2.79
C SER A 134 -15.67 -19.78 -3.58
N PRO A 135 -16.19 -21.00 -3.33
CA PRO A 135 -15.94 -22.14 -4.21
C PRO A 135 -16.71 -22.04 -5.54
N VAL A 136 -17.51 -20.97 -5.72
CA VAL A 136 -18.30 -20.71 -6.92
C VAL A 136 -17.70 -19.54 -7.68
N HIS A 137 -17.23 -19.86 -8.89
CA HIS A 137 -16.70 -18.87 -9.82
C HIS A 137 -17.79 -17.93 -10.34
N ARG A 138 -17.40 -16.73 -10.77
CA ARG A 138 -18.30 -15.67 -11.26
C ARG A 138 -19.37 -15.23 -10.25
N SER A 139 -19.07 -15.38 -8.96
CA SER A 139 -19.94 -14.94 -7.85
C SER A 139 -19.91 -13.44 -7.60
N LYS A 140 -19.21 -12.62 -8.41
CA LYS A 140 -18.98 -11.18 -8.20
C LYS A 140 -18.24 -10.85 -6.91
N LYS A 141 -17.44 -11.80 -6.41
CA LYS A 141 -16.61 -11.71 -5.20
C LYS A 141 -15.81 -10.41 -5.12
N THR A 142 -15.04 -10.09 -6.17
CA THR A 142 -14.21 -8.88 -6.26
C THR A 142 -15.03 -7.60 -6.15
N GLY A 143 -16.18 -7.53 -6.84
CA GLY A 143 -17.07 -6.38 -6.77
C GLY A 143 -17.63 -6.15 -5.37
N TYR A 144 -18.02 -7.22 -4.68
CA TYR A 144 -18.43 -7.16 -3.27
C TYR A 144 -17.29 -6.72 -2.35
N ALA A 145 -16.10 -7.30 -2.50
CA ALA A 145 -14.93 -6.97 -1.69
C ALA A 145 -14.56 -5.49 -1.79
N LEU A 146 -14.55 -4.94 -3.02
CA LEU A 146 -14.28 -3.52 -3.26
C LEU A 146 -15.36 -2.61 -2.68
N LYS A 147 -16.65 -3.00 -2.78
CA LYS A 147 -17.76 -2.24 -2.17
C LYS A 147 -17.63 -2.19 -0.65
N LEU A 148 -17.40 -3.34 -0.02
CA LEU A 148 -17.19 -3.46 1.42
C LEU A 148 -15.99 -2.64 1.87
N GLY A 149 -14.86 -2.73 1.15
CA GLY A 149 -13.65 -1.96 1.46
C GLY A 149 -13.89 -0.46 1.42
N LYS A 150 -14.58 0.05 0.40
CA LYS A 150 -14.92 1.48 0.30
C LYS A 150 -15.84 1.95 1.42
N GLU A 151 -16.76 1.10 1.87
CA GLU A 151 -17.65 1.40 2.98
C GLU A 151 -16.90 1.48 4.31
N LEU A 152 -16.09 0.45 4.62
CA LEU A 152 -15.28 0.41 5.84
C LEU A 152 -14.23 1.52 5.87
N ALA A 153 -13.68 1.89 4.72
CA ALA A 153 -12.67 2.94 4.59
C ALA A 153 -13.17 4.36 4.94
N ARG A 154 -14.49 4.54 5.12
CA ARG A 154 -15.05 5.79 5.65
C ARG A 154 -14.72 6.02 7.13
N THR A 155 -14.43 4.93 7.86
CA THR A 155 -14.23 4.97 9.31
C THR A 155 -12.86 4.41 9.70
N TYR A 156 -12.36 3.42 8.98
CA TYR A 156 -11.13 2.70 9.31
C TYR A 156 -10.05 2.89 8.24
N ASN A 157 -8.79 2.73 8.62
CA ASN A 157 -7.73 2.51 7.65
C ASN A 157 -7.84 1.09 7.08
N VAL A 158 -8.31 0.97 5.83
CA VAL A 158 -8.54 -0.32 5.16
C VAL A 158 -7.53 -0.53 4.04
N LEU A 159 -6.86 -1.69 4.02
CA LEU A 159 -6.07 -2.16 2.89
C LEU A 159 -6.76 -3.36 2.24
N TYR A 160 -7.03 -3.25 0.94
CA TYR A 160 -7.52 -4.36 0.12
C TYR A 160 -6.37 -5.02 -0.66
N LEU A 161 -6.31 -6.35 -0.59
CA LEU A 161 -5.34 -7.18 -1.29
C LEU A 161 -6.11 -8.15 -2.20
N ASN A 162 -5.89 -8.04 -3.51
CA ASN A 162 -6.41 -9.04 -4.44
C ASN A 162 -5.43 -10.20 -4.56
N LEU A 163 -5.86 -11.39 -4.11
CA LEU A 163 -5.11 -12.64 -4.13
C LEU A 163 -5.77 -13.65 -5.07
N GLU A 164 -6.41 -13.14 -6.14
CA GLU A 164 -6.97 -13.98 -7.19
C GLU A 164 -5.91 -14.32 -8.23
N VAL A 165 -5.99 -15.54 -8.80
CA VAL A 165 -5.11 -15.96 -9.90
C VAL A 165 -5.18 -14.98 -11.08
N TYR A 166 -6.37 -14.38 -11.29
CA TYR A 166 -6.61 -13.34 -12.30
C TYR A 166 -7.34 -12.15 -11.68
N GLY A 167 -6.60 -11.24 -11.06
CA GLY A 167 -7.16 -10.12 -10.30
C GLY A 167 -7.81 -8.98 -11.09
N GLY A 168 -8.03 -9.07 -12.40
CA GLY A 168 -8.81 -8.05 -13.15
C GLY A 168 -8.08 -6.74 -13.44
N ILE A 169 -6.77 -6.80 -13.71
CA ILE A 169 -5.96 -5.68 -14.24
C ILE A 169 -6.55 -5.20 -15.58
N GLY A 170 -6.65 -3.88 -15.76
CA GLY A 170 -7.29 -3.24 -16.91
C GLY A 170 -8.80 -3.08 -16.78
N GLY A 171 -9.42 -3.68 -15.75
CA GLY A 171 -10.82 -3.49 -15.38
C GLY A 171 -10.94 -2.64 -14.12
N HIS A 172 -10.90 -3.28 -12.96
CA HIS A 172 -10.97 -2.59 -11.66
C HIS A 172 -9.67 -1.84 -11.33
N PHE A 173 -8.54 -2.35 -11.84
CA PHE A 173 -7.20 -1.87 -11.50
C PHE A 173 -6.49 -1.29 -12.73
N PRO A 174 -5.62 -0.28 -12.55
CA PRO A 174 -4.75 0.18 -13.63
C PRO A 174 -3.76 -0.91 -14.06
N ASP A 175 -3.25 -0.79 -15.27
CA ASP A 175 -2.30 -1.72 -15.91
C ASP A 175 -0.84 -1.55 -15.44
N ALA A 176 -0.50 -0.37 -14.93
CA ALA A 176 0.84 -0.01 -14.49
C ALA A 176 0.95 0.24 -12.97
N GLY A 177 2.00 -0.34 -12.36
CA GLY A 177 2.42 -0.05 -11.00
C GLY A 177 3.06 -1.26 -10.30
N GLN A 178 3.42 -1.06 -9.04
CA GLN A 178 3.91 -2.10 -8.14
C GLN A 178 2.72 -2.92 -7.58
N THR A 179 2.96 -4.21 -7.38
CA THR A 179 1.96 -5.24 -7.10
C THR A 179 2.16 -5.89 -5.74
N VAL A 180 1.24 -6.78 -5.35
CA VAL A 180 1.39 -7.65 -4.18
C VAL A 180 2.69 -8.48 -4.23
N ALA A 181 3.18 -8.86 -5.43
CA ALA A 181 4.46 -9.57 -5.55
C ALA A 181 5.66 -8.72 -5.10
N ASP A 182 5.64 -7.42 -5.43
CA ASP A 182 6.68 -6.48 -4.99
C ASP A 182 6.62 -6.31 -3.47
N ALA A 183 5.42 -6.16 -2.90
CA ALA A 183 5.25 -6.05 -1.45
C ALA A 183 5.71 -7.32 -0.70
N LEU A 184 5.38 -8.51 -1.23
CA LEU A 184 5.90 -9.78 -0.70
C LEU A 184 7.42 -9.86 -0.76
N TYR A 185 8.03 -9.37 -1.84
CA TYR A 185 9.48 -9.31 -1.95
C TYR A 185 10.10 -8.49 -0.81
N TYR A 186 9.52 -7.34 -0.45
CA TYR A 186 9.99 -6.57 0.71
C TYR A 186 9.70 -7.26 2.05
N SER A 187 8.61 -8.02 2.16
CA SER A 187 8.29 -8.79 3.36
C SER A 187 9.28 -9.93 3.65
N ARG A 188 9.86 -10.51 2.58
CA ARG A 188 10.92 -11.52 2.67
C ARG A 188 12.24 -10.96 3.19
N GLN A 189 12.46 -9.66 3.08
CA GLN A 189 13.68 -9.04 3.56
C GLN A 189 13.56 -8.80 5.07
N GLU A 190 14.42 -9.42 5.87
CA GLU A 190 14.42 -9.32 7.35
C GLU A 190 14.60 -7.88 7.88
N LYS A 191 15.02 -6.95 7.02
CA LYS A 191 15.14 -5.53 7.36
C LYS A 191 13.77 -4.87 7.15
N LYS A 192 13.31 -4.14 8.17
CA LYS A 192 12.01 -3.42 8.35
C LYS A 192 11.54 -2.51 7.19
N HIS A 193 11.52 -3.02 5.96
CA HIS A 193 11.25 -2.27 4.74
C HIS A 193 9.81 -2.42 4.26
N LEU A 194 9.06 -3.43 4.71
CA LEU A 194 7.70 -3.65 4.22
C LEU A 194 6.81 -2.42 4.44
N ARG A 195 6.77 -1.90 5.67
CA ARG A 195 5.99 -0.70 5.99
C ARG A 195 6.37 0.49 5.09
N ALA A 196 7.67 0.70 4.92
CA ALA A 196 8.20 1.78 4.10
C ALA A 196 7.86 1.60 2.62
N ALA A 197 7.97 0.37 2.10
CA ALA A 197 7.60 0.01 0.76
C ALA A 197 6.09 0.20 0.54
N LEU A 198 5.24 -0.24 1.46
CA LEU A 198 3.78 -0.09 1.38
C LEU A 198 3.38 1.37 1.23
N ALA A 199 3.96 2.28 2.00
CA ALA A 199 3.68 3.71 1.87
C ALA A 199 3.97 4.26 0.47
N GLY A 200 4.95 3.69 -0.25
CA GLY A 200 5.27 4.02 -1.65
C GLY A 200 4.48 3.23 -2.70
N MET A 201 3.90 2.08 -2.36
CA MET A 201 3.26 1.15 -3.31
C MET A 201 1.74 1.28 -3.36
N VAL A 202 1.13 1.69 -2.25
CA VAL A 202 -0.31 1.71 -2.08
C VAL A 202 -0.96 2.68 -3.08
N LYS A 203 -2.05 2.20 -3.69
CA LYS A 203 -2.93 2.96 -4.56
C LYS A 203 -4.24 3.24 -3.84
N HIS A 204 -5.03 4.18 -4.37
CA HIS A 204 -6.26 4.64 -3.72
C HIS A 204 -7.48 4.54 -4.65
N MET A 205 -8.57 3.97 -4.16
CA MET A 205 -9.91 4.02 -4.77
C MET A 205 -10.86 4.81 -3.85
N GLY A 206 -10.83 6.14 -3.96
CA GLY A 206 -11.46 6.99 -2.96
C GLY A 206 -10.75 6.81 -1.61
N PRO A 207 -11.45 6.51 -0.51
CA PRO A 207 -10.82 6.32 0.79
C PRO A 207 -10.14 4.95 0.97
N LEU A 208 -10.44 3.97 0.10
CA LEU A 208 -9.91 2.61 0.18
C LEU A 208 -8.48 2.56 -0.38
N ASP A 209 -7.55 2.03 0.40
CA ASP A 209 -6.19 1.73 -0.04
C ASP A 209 -6.13 0.31 -0.60
N TYR A 210 -5.31 0.10 -1.63
CA TYR A 210 -5.10 -1.21 -2.22
C TYR A 210 -3.70 -1.38 -2.80
N LEU A 211 -3.26 -2.64 -2.91
CA LEU A 211 -2.13 -3.02 -3.76
C LEU A 211 -2.63 -3.60 -5.08
N LEU A 212 -1.89 -3.38 -6.17
CA LEU A 212 -2.24 -4.01 -7.45
C LEU A 212 -2.09 -5.54 -7.35
N PRO A 213 -3.02 -6.31 -7.95
CA PRO A 213 -2.89 -7.77 -8.00
C PRO A 213 -1.61 -8.18 -8.71
N MET A 214 -1.17 -9.41 -8.47
CA MET A 214 -0.07 -10.00 -9.23
C MET A 214 -0.43 -10.08 -10.72
N ARG A 215 0.57 -9.82 -11.58
CA ARG A 215 0.38 -9.86 -13.03
C ARG A 215 0.45 -11.28 -13.59
N MET A 216 1.25 -12.16 -12.95
CA MET A 216 1.48 -13.52 -13.42
C MET A 216 0.89 -14.51 -12.43
N SER A 217 0.05 -15.42 -12.92
CA SER A 217 -0.59 -16.45 -12.08
C SER A 217 0.42 -17.39 -11.42
N GLU A 218 1.53 -17.67 -12.10
CA GLU A 218 2.56 -18.58 -11.59
C GLU A 218 3.32 -17.96 -10.41
N ASP A 219 3.47 -16.63 -10.37
CA ASP A 219 4.05 -15.95 -9.21
C ASP A 219 3.18 -16.19 -7.98
N LEU A 220 1.85 -16.06 -8.11
CA LEU A 220 0.90 -16.27 -7.02
C LEU A 220 0.92 -17.72 -6.51
N LYS A 221 0.93 -18.70 -7.42
CA LYS A 221 0.95 -20.13 -7.08
C LYS A 221 2.29 -20.57 -6.46
N ALA A 222 3.38 -19.87 -6.78
CA ALA A 222 4.71 -20.18 -6.26
C ALA A 222 4.90 -19.75 -4.80
N VAL A 223 4.15 -18.76 -4.32
CA VAL A 223 4.23 -18.28 -2.95
C VAL A 223 3.74 -19.34 -1.98
N LYS A 224 4.57 -19.69 -0.99
CA LYS A 224 4.21 -20.66 0.05
C LYS A 224 3.30 -20.02 1.09
N ILE A 225 2.57 -20.87 1.81
CA ILE A 225 1.64 -20.40 2.83
C ILE A 225 2.33 -19.62 3.94
N GLU A 226 3.53 -20.01 4.36
CA GLU A 226 4.26 -19.32 5.42
C GLU A 226 4.67 -17.90 5.01
N GLU A 227 4.85 -17.67 3.71
CA GLU A 227 5.14 -16.34 3.17
C GLU A 227 3.88 -15.48 3.15
N TRP A 228 2.72 -16.05 2.79
CA TRP A 228 1.43 -15.36 2.89
C TRP A 228 1.08 -15.00 4.32
N THR A 229 1.24 -15.95 5.25
CA THR A 229 0.92 -15.72 6.66
C THR A 229 1.82 -14.66 7.25
N GLY A 230 3.14 -14.77 7.03
CA GLY A 230 4.11 -13.78 7.49
C GLY A 230 3.87 -12.39 6.88
N PHE A 231 3.49 -12.31 5.61
CA PHE A 231 3.15 -11.05 4.96
C PHE A 231 1.93 -10.37 5.60
N VAL A 232 0.84 -11.11 5.79
CA VAL A 232 -0.39 -10.57 6.40
C VAL A 232 -0.14 -10.15 7.86
N GLU A 233 0.62 -10.96 8.63
CA GLU A 233 1.01 -10.64 10.01
C GLU A 233 1.87 -9.39 10.08
N GLN A 234 2.89 -9.27 9.23
CA GLN A 234 3.74 -8.07 9.20
C GLN A 234 2.92 -6.81 8.89
N ILE A 235 1.97 -6.86 7.95
CA ILE A 235 1.07 -5.72 7.69
C ILE A 235 0.23 -5.43 8.93
N ALA A 236 -0.43 -6.42 9.52
CA ALA A 236 -1.29 -6.24 10.68
C ALA A 236 -0.54 -5.64 11.89
N GLU A 237 0.71 -6.04 12.12
CA GLU A 237 1.49 -5.60 13.27
C GLU A 237 2.21 -4.27 13.06
N GLN A 238 2.64 -3.96 11.83
CA GLN A 238 3.60 -2.89 11.57
C GLN A 238 3.00 -1.69 10.83
N SER A 239 1.82 -1.83 10.21
CA SER A 239 1.19 -0.79 9.37
C SER A 239 0.11 0.02 10.11
N ILE A 240 -0.41 1.06 9.44
CA ILE A 240 -1.56 1.84 9.94
C ILE A 240 -2.91 1.15 9.72
N TYR A 241 -2.96 -0.01 9.06
CA TYR A 241 -4.23 -0.61 8.67
C TYR A 241 -4.92 -1.27 9.87
N GLU A 242 -6.22 -1.04 9.98
CA GLU A 242 -7.10 -1.60 11.02
C GLU A 242 -7.96 -2.73 10.47
N VAL A 243 -8.19 -2.71 9.15
CA VAL A 243 -8.88 -3.77 8.42
C VAL A 243 -8.05 -4.17 7.22
N LEU A 244 -7.76 -5.46 7.09
CA LEU A 244 -7.23 -6.08 5.88
C LEU A 244 -8.35 -6.86 5.20
N ILE A 245 -8.60 -6.59 3.92
CA ILE A 245 -9.52 -7.37 3.11
C ILE A 245 -8.69 -8.21 2.14
N LEU A 246 -8.78 -9.53 2.25
CA LEU A 246 -8.08 -10.48 1.40
C LEU A 246 -9.09 -11.07 0.41
N ASP A 247 -8.95 -10.76 -0.88
CA ASP A 247 -9.77 -11.33 -1.93
C ASP A 247 -9.15 -12.64 -2.42
N ILE A 248 -9.54 -13.74 -1.78
CA ILE A 248 -8.86 -15.02 -1.87
C ILE A 248 -9.50 -15.87 -2.97
N ASP A 249 -8.65 -16.59 -3.70
CA ASP A 249 -9.04 -17.56 -4.72
C ASP A 249 -8.48 -18.94 -4.38
N GLU A 250 -9.08 -19.99 -4.94
CA GLU A 250 -8.68 -21.39 -4.72
C GLU A 250 -7.26 -21.71 -5.22
N GLY A 251 -6.71 -20.87 -6.11
CA GLY A 251 -5.35 -21.03 -6.62
C GLY A 251 -4.23 -20.74 -5.61
N ILE A 252 -4.55 -20.24 -4.41
CA ILE A 252 -3.58 -20.04 -3.33
C ILE A 252 -3.16 -21.39 -2.73
N ARG A 253 -1.86 -21.67 -2.73
CA ARG A 253 -1.31 -22.84 -2.05
C ARG A 253 -1.46 -22.68 -0.53
N GLY A 254 -2.16 -23.61 0.12
CA GLY A 254 -2.48 -23.53 1.55
C GLY A 254 -3.62 -22.55 1.84
N VAL A 255 -4.61 -22.47 0.93
CA VAL A 255 -5.74 -21.54 1.06
C VAL A 255 -6.51 -21.71 2.38
N TYR A 256 -6.63 -22.93 2.93
CA TYR A 256 -7.37 -23.16 4.18
C TYR A 256 -6.64 -22.61 5.40
N GLU A 257 -5.31 -22.68 5.43
CA GLU A 257 -4.48 -22.04 6.43
C GLU A 257 -4.58 -20.51 6.34
N LEU A 258 -4.62 -19.94 5.13
CA LEU A 258 -4.80 -18.49 4.94
C LEU A 258 -6.20 -18.04 5.39
N LEU A 259 -7.24 -18.83 5.07
CA LEU A 259 -8.60 -18.58 5.55
C LEU A 259 -8.68 -18.72 7.08
N ARG A 260 -7.98 -19.69 7.68
CA ARG A 260 -7.89 -19.87 9.13
C ARG A 260 -7.30 -18.65 9.84
N MET A 261 -6.39 -17.91 9.23
CA MET A 261 -5.87 -16.65 9.80
C MET A 261 -6.91 -15.53 9.84
N CYS A 262 -7.92 -15.57 8.98
CA CYS A 262 -8.92 -14.52 8.93
C CYS A 262 -9.70 -14.45 10.24
N THR A 263 -10.11 -13.24 10.63
CA THR A 263 -11.00 -13.00 11.76
C THR A 263 -12.46 -13.32 11.39
N GLU A 264 -12.83 -13.09 10.13
CA GLU A 264 -14.12 -13.43 9.54
C GLU A 264 -13.92 -13.76 8.06
N ILE A 265 -14.77 -14.64 7.51
CA ILE A 265 -14.69 -15.06 6.11
C ILE A 265 -16.05 -14.79 5.46
N HIS A 266 -16.10 -13.82 4.56
CA HIS A 266 -17.27 -13.56 3.74
C HIS A 266 -17.31 -14.51 2.56
N VAL A 267 -18.30 -15.40 2.56
CA VAL A 267 -18.47 -16.41 1.52
C VAL A 267 -19.53 -15.93 0.55
N ALA A 268 -19.13 -15.58 -0.67
CA ALA A 268 -20.09 -15.19 -1.70
C ALA A 268 -20.91 -16.40 -2.15
N VAL A 269 -22.23 -16.32 -2.02
CA VAL A 269 -23.16 -17.42 -2.35
C VAL A 269 -24.13 -17.00 -3.46
N ILE A 270 -24.46 -17.97 -4.30
CA ILE A 270 -25.44 -17.85 -5.39
C ILE A 270 -26.57 -18.85 -5.12
N LYS A 271 -27.83 -18.47 -5.29
CA LYS A 271 -29.01 -19.30 -4.95
C LYS A 271 -29.21 -20.52 -5.85
N GLU A 272 -28.51 -20.57 -6.98
CA GLU A 272 -28.59 -21.68 -7.94
C GLU A 272 -28.21 -23.02 -7.28
N GLU A 273 -28.97 -24.08 -7.59
CA GLU A 273 -28.79 -25.42 -7.02
C GLU A 273 -27.35 -25.94 -7.15
N VAL A 274 -26.74 -25.80 -8.34
CA VAL A 274 -25.36 -26.24 -8.59
C VAL A 274 -24.36 -25.45 -7.76
N ALA A 275 -24.60 -24.15 -7.54
CA ALA A 275 -23.75 -23.32 -6.69
C ALA A 275 -23.85 -23.75 -5.21
N GLN A 276 -25.05 -24.08 -4.74
CA GLN A 276 -25.25 -24.61 -3.39
C GLN A 276 -24.59 -25.98 -3.19
N ALA A 277 -24.64 -26.86 -4.21
CA ALA A 277 -23.94 -28.15 -4.18
C ALA A 277 -22.41 -27.99 -4.06
N LYS A 278 -21.82 -27.03 -4.80
CA LYS A 278 -20.39 -26.71 -4.69
C LYS A 278 -20.03 -26.15 -3.31
N LEU A 279 -20.87 -25.28 -2.76
CA LEU A 279 -20.67 -24.75 -1.41
C LEU A 279 -20.74 -25.86 -0.36
N PHE A 280 -21.70 -26.77 -0.48
CA PHE A 280 -21.80 -27.95 0.39
C PHE A 280 -20.54 -28.82 0.30
N GLN A 281 -20.08 -29.12 -0.92
CA GLN A 281 -18.84 -29.90 -1.11
C GLN A 281 -17.63 -29.25 -0.43
N PHE A 282 -17.49 -27.92 -0.56
CA PHE A 282 -16.43 -27.17 0.12
C PHE A 282 -16.55 -27.24 1.66
N GLU A 283 -17.76 -27.07 2.21
CA GLU A 283 -18.00 -27.15 3.64
C GLU A 283 -17.73 -28.55 4.23
N GLU A 284 -17.97 -29.61 3.46
CA GLU A 284 -17.64 -30.99 3.84
C GLU A 284 -16.13 -31.25 3.73
N GLU A 285 -15.46 -30.72 2.71
CA GLU A 285 -14.01 -30.84 2.58
C GLU A 285 -13.29 -30.17 3.77
N LEU A 286 -13.72 -28.98 4.18
CA LEU A 286 -13.20 -28.32 5.38
C LEU A 286 -13.33 -29.23 6.62
N HIS A 287 -14.48 -29.86 6.80
CA HIS A 287 -14.71 -30.77 7.93
C HIS A 287 -13.77 -31.99 7.88
N LEU A 288 -13.71 -32.67 6.74
CA LEU A 288 -12.88 -33.86 6.54
C LEU A 288 -11.37 -33.57 6.73
N MET A 289 -10.93 -32.36 6.39
CA MET A 289 -9.55 -31.93 6.55
C MET A 289 -9.24 -31.29 7.92
N GLY A 290 -10.22 -31.20 8.84
CA GLY A 290 -10.01 -30.65 10.19
C GLY A 290 -9.92 -29.12 10.24
N TYR A 291 -10.61 -28.44 9.31
CA TYR A 291 -10.76 -26.98 9.22
C TYR A 291 -12.15 -26.49 9.67
N ASP A 292 -12.78 -27.17 10.62
CA ASP A 292 -14.06 -26.74 11.20
C ASP A 292 -14.00 -25.33 11.82
N ASP A 293 -12.83 -24.91 12.28
CA ASP A 293 -12.57 -23.57 12.78
C ASP A 293 -12.69 -22.49 11.69
N VAL A 294 -12.36 -22.82 10.43
CA VAL A 294 -12.61 -21.96 9.26
C VAL A 294 -14.11 -21.84 9.03
N LYS A 295 -14.83 -22.98 9.08
CA LYS A 295 -16.28 -23.03 8.88
C LYS A 295 -17.04 -22.16 9.90
N GLN A 296 -16.58 -22.12 11.16
CA GLN A 296 -17.16 -21.28 12.21
C GLN A 296 -17.03 -19.77 11.94
N LYS A 297 -16.05 -19.36 11.13
CA LYS A 297 -15.80 -17.95 10.75
C LYS A 297 -16.54 -17.53 9.48
N MET A 298 -17.17 -18.47 8.78
CA MET A 298 -17.86 -18.21 7.51
C MET A 298 -19.17 -17.44 7.73
N VAL A 299 -19.29 -16.31 7.05
CA VAL A 299 -20.51 -15.50 6.95
C VAL A 299 -20.96 -15.52 5.49
N LYS A 300 -22.06 -16.22 5.21
CA LYS A 300 -22.62 -16.30 3.85
C LYS A 300 -23.17 -14.94 3.43
N LYS A 301 -22.79 -14.48 2.23
CA LYS A 301 -23.21 -13.21 1.64
C LYS A 301 -23.87 -13.48 0.30
N GLU A 302 -25.19 -13.31 0.24
CA GLU A 302 -25.92 -13.36 -1.02
C GLU A 302 -25.57 -12.12 -1.85
N LEU A 303 -25.04 -12.34 -3.05
CA LEU A 303 -24.68 -11.25 -3.96
C LEU A 303 -25.72 -11.18 -5.08
N GLU A 304 -26.39 -10.03 -5.21
CA GLU A 304 -27.43 -9.83 -6.22
C GLU A 304 -26.84 -9.74 -7.64
N GLY A 305 -27.59 -10.32 -8.59
CA GLY A 305 -27.30 -10.41 -10.01
C GLY A 305 -27.32 -9.07 -10.75
#